data_AF-A0A942N4N3-F1
#
_entry.id   AF-A0A942N4N3-F1
#
_cell.length_a   1.000
_cell.length_b   1.000
_cell.length_c   1.000
_cell.angle_alpha   90.00
_cell.angle_beta   90.00
_cell.angle_gamma   90.00
#
_symmetry.space_group_name_H-M   'P 1'
#
loop_
_entity.id
_entity.type
_entity.pdbx_description
1 polymer ?
#
loop_
_entity_poly.entity_id
_entity_poly.type
_entity_poly.pdbx_seq_one_letter_code
_entity_poly.pdbx_strand_id
1 'polypeptide(L)'
;MKKLIFITALLFLFTNLTFSQVTKQRNHRSESRIERLEKLKLIESLDLDEEKTLIFFARRTAHRKSMKNLQDQAENKMFEIEKILISEKVNEAEVKKLIDEYSILEKNIFNERIRFITSLNDIFSAEQIAKLMIFERKFKQEIKDVIIRDRQRRKN
;
A
#
# COMPACT_ATOMS: atom_id res chain seq x y z
N MET A 1 7.01 -61.75 -3.35
CA MET A 1 7.19 -60.69 -2.33
C MET A 1 7.92 -59.46 -2.88
N LYS A 2 9.08 -59.60 -3.54
CA LYS A 2 9.84 -58.44 -4.11
C LYS A 2 9.04 -57.57 -5.09
N LYS A 3 8.19 -58.17 -5.95
CA LYS A 3 7.33 -57.45 -6.90
C LYS A 3 6.20 -56.65 -6.23
N LEU A 4 5.64 -57.16 -5.12
CA LEU A 4 4.59 -56.49 -4.35
C LEU A 4 5.15 -55.29 -3.58
N ILE A 5 6.36 -55.42 -3.02
CA ILE A 5 7.09 -54.32 -2.37
C ILE A 5 7.45 -53.21 -3.38
N PHE A 6 7.78 -53.59 -4.61
CA PHE A 6 8.07 -52.62 -5.67
C PHE A 6 6.84 -51.83 -6.09
N ILE A 7 5.66 -52.48 -6.16
CA ILE A 7 4.39 -51.84 -6.50
C ILE A 7 3.93 -50.89 -5.39
N THR A 8 4.07 -51.28 -4.11
CA THR A 8 3.72 -50.40 -2.98
C THR A 8 4.68 -49.21 -2.85
N ALA A 9 5.97 -49.39 -3.15
CA ALA A 9 6.94 -48.30 -3.21
C ALA A 9 6.65 -47.32 -4.36
N LEU A 10 6.19 -47.82 -5.52
CA LEU A 10 5.83 -47.00 -6.67
C LEU A 10 4.55 -46.17 -6.43
N LEU A 11 3.58 -46.73 -5.69
CA LEU A 11 2.35 -46.03 -5.26
C LEU A 11 2.63 -44.89 -4.26
N PHE A 12 3.65 -45.05 -3.40
CA PHE A 12 4.08 -44.01 -2.45
C PHE A 12 4.80 -42.81 -3.11
N LEU A 13 5.37 -43.00 -4.30
CA LEU A 13 6.02 -41.93 -5.07
C LEU A 13 5.01 -40.99 -5.76
N PHE A 14 3.80 -41.47 -6.06
CA PHE A 14 2.76 -40.65 -6.69
C PHE A 14 1.98 -39.74 -5.73
N THR A 15 1.91 -40.08 -4.43
CA THR A 15 1.21 -39.26 -3.43
C THR A 15 1.96 -37.96 -3.08
N ASN A 16 3.23 -37.83 -3.46
CA ASN A 16 4.04 -36.63 -3.23
C ASN A 16 3.96 -35.60 -4.37
N LEU A 17 3.28 -35.89 -5.48
CA LEU A 17 3.12 -34.95 -6.60
C LEU A 17 1.90 -34.03 -6.48
N THR A 18 1.00 -34.24 -5.50
CA THR A 18 -0.18 -33.38 -5.30
C THR A 18 0.04 -32.21 -4.35
N PHE A 19 1.23 -32.09 -3.73
CA PHE A 19 1.57 -30.99 -2.80
C PHE A 19 2.63 -29.99 -3.32
N SER A 20 3.04 -30.13 -4.58
CA SER A 20 4.01 -29.22 -5.22
C SER A 20 3.38 -28.42 -6.36
N GLN A 21 2.19 -27.85 -6.13
CA GLN A 21 1.89 -26.56 -6.76
C GLN A 21 2.63 -25.47 -5.99
N VAL A 22 3.91 -25.38 -6.36
CA VAL A 22 4.78 -24.23 -6.22
C VAL A 22 4.01 -22.96 -6.61
N THR A 23 3.61 -22.21 -5.59
CA THR A 23 4.05 -20.83 -5.38
C THR A 23 4.09 -19.94 -6.62
N LYS A 24 2.98 -19.82 -7.35
CA LYS A 24 2.81 -18.69 -8.29
C LYS A 24 1.35 -18.31 -8.55
N GLN A 25 0.51 -18.25 -7.52
CA GLN A 25 -0.76 -17.54 -7.65
C GLN A 25 -1.38 -17.24 -6.29
N ARG A 26 -1.93 -16.02 -6.18
CA ARG A 26 -2.66 -15.44 -5.04
C ARG A 26 -1.83 -14.79 -3.94
N ASN A 27 -1.03 -13.80 -4.33
CA ASN A 27 -1.00 -12.52 -3.61
C ASN A 27 -2.31 -11.73 -3.83
N HIS A 28 -3.48 -12.38 -3.82
CA HIS A 28 -4.72 -11.68 -3.53
C HIS A 28 -4.71 -11.48 -2.02
N ARG A 29 -4.00 -10.43 -1.57
CA ARG A 29 -4.35 -9.81 -0.30
C ARG A 29 -5.85 -9.62 -0.35
N SER A 30 -6.56 -10.32 0.53
CA SER A 30 -7.97 -10.04 0.81
C SER A 30 -8.09 -8.53 0.95
N GLU A 31 -8.72 -7.90 -0.04
CA GLU A 31 -8.99 -6.47 0.00
C GLU A 31 -9.71 -6.21 1.33
N SER A 32 -9.23 -5.23 2.09
CA SER A 32 -9.86 -4.97 3.39
C SER A 32 -11.31 -4.52 3.17
N ARG A 33 -12.19 -4.78 4.13
CA ARG A 33 -13.57 -4.27 4.08
C ARG A 33 -13.58 -2.74 3.89
N ILE A 34 -12.59 -2.06 4.46
CA ILE A 34 -12.39 -0.61 4.35
C ILE A 34 -12.07 -0.21 2.91
N GLU A 35 -11.15 -0.89 2.24
CA GLU A 35 -10.80 -0.61 0.84
C GLU A 35 -11.99 -0.80 -0.11
N ARG A 36 -12.79 -1.87 0.09
CA ARG A 36 -14.01 -2.07 -0.71
C ARG A 36 -15.02 -0.94 -0.50
N LEU A 37 -15.26 -0.55 0.76
CA LEU A 37 -16.17 0.56 1.08
C LEU A 37 -15.67 1.88 0.51
N GLU A 38 -14.35 2.11 0.53
CA GLU A 38 -13.74 3.30 -0.05
C GLU A 38 -14.00 3.35 -1.56
N LYS A 39 -13.77 2.25 -2.29
CA LYS A 39 -14.00 2.19 -3.73
C LYS A 39 -15.46 2.47 -4.08
N LEU A 40 -16.40 1.86 -3.38
CA LEU A 40 -17.84 2.08 -3.58
C LEU A 40 -18.20 3.56 -3.37
N LYS A 41 -17.78 4.16 -2.26
CA LYS A 41 -18.05 5.58 -2.00
C LYS A 41 -17.40 6.52 -3.03
N LEU A 42 -16.24 6.17 -3.58
CA LEU A 42 -15.61 6.97 -4.63
C LEU A 42 -16.40 6.92 -5.93
N ILE A 43 -16.86 5.74 -6.33
CA ILE A 43 -17.69 5.58 -7.53
C ILE A 43 -18.97 6.41 -7.37
N GLU A 44 -19.64 6.31 -6.21
CA GLU A 44 -20.86 7.07 -5.91
C GLU A 44 -20.63 8.58 -5.85
N SER A 45 -19.60 9.05 -5.13
CA SER A 45 -19.38 10.48 -4.89
C SER A 45 -18.84 11.24 -6.10
N LEU A 46 -18.16 10.54 -7.01
CA LEU A 46 -17.60 11.12 -8.23
C LEU A 46 -18.48 10.89 -9.46
N ASP A 47 -19.57 10.14 -9.33
CA ASP A 47 -20.49 9.77 -10.42
C ASP A 47 -19.73 9.13 -11.60
N LEU A 48 -18.99 8.06 -11.29
CA LEU A 48 -18.08 7.42 -12.26
C LEU A 48 -18.83 6.45 -13.17
N ASP A 49 -18.68 6.64 -14.48
CA ASP A 49 -18.99 5.62 -15.49
C ASP A 49 -17.91 4.52 -15.51
N GLU A 50 -18.17 3.44 -16.27
CA GLU A 50 -17.29 2.27 -16.33
C GLU A 50 -15.89 2.61 -16.87
N GLU A 51 -15.81 3.44 -17.91
CA GLU A 51 -14.56 3.84 -18.55
C GLU A 51 -13.69 4.67 -17.59
N LYS A 52 -14.25 5.73 -17.01
CA LYS A 52 -13.57 6.57 -16.02
C LYS A 52 -13.18 5.77 -14.78
N THR A 53 -14.03 4.86 -14.33
CA THR A 53 -13.74 3.98 -13.17
C THR A 53 -12.47 3.17 -13.41
N LEU A 54 -12.35 2.52 -14.57
CA LEU A 54 -11.19 1.69 -14.89
C LEU A 54 -9.90 2.53 -14.93
N ILE A 55 -9.92 3.65 -15.64
CA ILE A 55 -8.74 4.54 -15.79
C ILE A 55 -8.35 5.13 -14.42
N PHE A 56 -9.32 5.64 -13.67
CA PHE A 56 -9.10 6.21 -12.34
C PHE A 56 -8.45 5.21 -11.39
N PHE A 57 -9.01 4.01 -11.24
CA PHE A 57 -8.46 3.02 -10.32
C PHE A 57 -7.09 2.47 -10.77
N ALA A 58 -6.83 2.40 -12.08
CA ALA A 58 -5.50 2.08 -12.60
C ALA A 58 -4.47 3.14 -12.18
N ARG A 59 -4.75 4.42 -12.45
CA ARG A 59 -3.87 5.56 -12.06
C ARG A 59 -3.69 5.65 -10.54
N ARG A 60 -4.78 5.47 -9.79
CA ARG A 60 -4.77 5.49 -8.32
C ARG A 60 -3.96 4.35 -7.73
N THR A 61 -4.00 3.17 -8.33
CA THR A 61 -3.18 2.03 -7.89
C THR A 61 -1.70 2.31 -8.10
N ALA A 62 -1.32 2.86 -9.26
CA ALA A 62 0.06 3.26 -9.53
C ALA A 62 0.54 4.34 -8.54
N HIS A 63 -0.29 5.38 -8.32
CA HIS A 63 -0.03 6.43 -7.35
C HIS A 63 0.16 5.88 -5.93
N ARG A 64 -0.74 5.01 -5.45
CA ARG A 64 -0.63 4.38 -4.12
C ARG A 64 0.66 3.58 -3.96
N LYS A 65 1.09 2.86 -5.00
CA LYS A 65 2.34 2.12 -4.99
C LYS A 65 3.56 3.06 -4.90
N SER A 66 3.56 4.13 -5.70
CA SER A 66 4.61 5.16 -5.67
C SER A 66 4.67 5.83 -4.29
N MET A 67 3.52 6.18 -3.73
CA MET A 67 3.42 6.79 -2.40
C MET A 67 3.87 5.90 -1.28
N LYS A 68 3.49 4.63 -1.32
CA LYS A 68 3.99 3.69 -0.34
C LYS A 68 5.52 3.61 -0.38
N ASN A 69 6.12 3.47 -1.56
CA ASN A 69 7.57 3.36 -1.67
C ASN A 69 8.30 4.60 -1.14
N LEU A 70 7.83 5.80 -1.51
CA LEU A 70 8.42 7.05 -1.03
C LEU A 70 8.26 7.24 0.48
N GLN A 71 7.11 6.86 1.05
CA GLN A 71 6.86 6.91 2.48
C GLN A 71 7.72 5.92 3.26
N ASP A 72 7.83 4.67 2.78
CA ASP A 72 8.67 3.65 3.38
C ASP A 72 10.15 4.11 3.39
N GLN A 73 10.61 4.77 2.32
CA GLN A 73 11.96 5.36 2.26
C GLN A 73 12.13 6.50 3.27
N ALA A 74 11.14 7.40 3.38
CA ALA A 74 11.20 8.53 4.31
C ALA A 74 11.19 8.06 5.78
N GLU A 75 10.39 7.04 6.10
CA GLU A 75 10.34 6.43 7.43
C GLU A 75 11.67 5.75 7.79
N ASN A 76 12.29 5.03 6.84
CA ASN A 76 13.62 4.46 7.05
C ASN A 76 14.67 5.54 7.34
N LYS A 77 14.63 6.68 6.65
CA LYS A 77 15.54 7.80 6.92
C LYS A 77 15.36 8.37 8.32
N MET A 78 14.11 8.50 8.78
CA MET A 78 13.85 8.94 10.15
C MET A 78 14.32 7.93 11.20
N PHE A 79 14.19 6.64 10.93
CA PHE A 79 14.72 5.61 11.81
C PHE A 79 16.26 5.60 11.87
N GLU A 80 16.93 5.87 10.75
CA GLU A 80 18.39 6.07 10.72
C GLU A 80 18.81 7.28 11.56
N ILE A 81 18.09 8.41 11.45
CA ILE A 81 18.33 9.59 12.28
C ILE A 81 18.14 9.28 13.76
N GLU A 82 17.03 8.63 14.14
CA GLU A 82 16.74 8.26 15.53
C GLU A 82 17.86 7.40 16.13
N LYS A 83 18.36 6.41 15.38
CA LYS A 83 19.49 5.57 15.81
C LYS A 83 20.76 6.36 16.10
N ILE A 84 21.11 7.31 15.24
CA ILE A 84 22.31 8.12 15.43
C ILE A 84 22.18 9.01 16.66
N LEU A 85 21.00 9.58 16.90
CA LEU A 85 20.75 10.46 18.05
C LEU A 85 20.83 9.75 19.40
N ILE A 86 20.61 8.43 19.45
CA ILE A 86 20.70 7.62 20.67
C ILE A 86 22.13 7.06 20.87
N SER A 87 23.03 7.23 19.90
CA SER A 87 24.42 6.75 20.00
C SER A 87 25.29 7.59 20.94
N GLU A 88 26.36 7.01 21.49
CA GLU A 88 27.28 7.69 22.41
C GLU A 88 27.98 8.92 21.79
N LYS A 89 28.15 8.93 20.46
CA LYS A 89 28.75 10.03 19.71
C LYS A 89 27.97 10.30 18.44
N VAL A 90 27.29 11.44 18.42
CA VAL A 90 26.53 11.91 17.25
C VAL A 90 27.50 12.40 16.17
N ASN A 91 27.41 11.82 14.97
CA ASN A 91 28.11 12.30 13.79
C ASN A 91 27.27 13.35 13.05
N GLU A 92 27.55 14.64 13.28
CA GLU A 92 26.76 15.75 12.74
C GLU A 92 26.71 15.76 11.20
N ALA A 93 27.81 15.41 10.52
CA ALA A 93 27.85 15.37 9.05
C ALA A 93 26.92 14.29 8.48
N GLU A 94 26.83 13.14 9.15
CA GLU A 94 25.95 12.04 8.77
C GLU A 94 24.47 12.39 9.04
N VAL A 95 24.18 12.96 10.21
CA VAL A 95 22.83 13.45 10.54
C VAL A 95 22.36 14.48 9.51
N LYS A 96 23.22 15.44 9.17
CA LYS A 96 22.89 16.47 8.16
C LYS A 96 22.56 15.84 6.81
N LYS A 97 23.36 14.86 6.36
CA LYS A 97 23.10 14.14 5.11
C LYS A 97 21.74 13.44 5.12
N LEU A 98 21.37 12.78 6.22
CA LEU A 98 20.08 12.10 6.34
C LEU A 98 18.89 13.08 6.36
N ILE A 99 19.05 14.25 6.99
CA ILE A 99 18.06 15.33 6.96
C ILE A 99 17.84 15.83 5.53
N ASP A 100 18.91 16.03 4.76
CA ASP A 100 18.83 16.46 3.36
C ASP A 100 18.12 15.40 2.50
N GLU A 101 18.49 14.12 2.65
CA GLU A 101 17.85 12.99 1.96
C GLU A 101 16.35 12.87 2.30
N TYR A 102 15.99 12.99 3.58
CA TYR A 102 14.60 13.00 4.03
C TYR A 102 13.82 14.17 3.41
N SER A 103 14.40 15.37 3.40
CA SER A 103 13.76 16.56 2.83
C SER A 103 13.47 16.42 1.33
N ILE A 104 14.38 15.75 0.59
CA ILE A 104 14.17 15.41 -0.82
C ILE A 104 13.01 14.41 -0.97
N LEU A 105 12.91 13.41 -0.10
CA LEU A 105 11.81 12.44 -0.13
C LEU A 105 10.47 13.10 0.14
N GLU A 106 10.37 14.01 1.12
CA GLU A 106 9.14 14.78 1.38
C GLU A 106 8.72 15.64 0.17
N LYS A 107 9.68 16.29 -0.50
CA LYS A 107 9.42 17.00 -1.75
C LYS A 107 8.89 16.07 -2.84
N ASN A 108 9.46 14.87 -2.98
CA ASN A 108 9.00 13.88 -3.94
C ASN A 108 7.60 13.36 -3.60
N ILE A 109 7.28 13.19 -2.31
CA ILE A 109 5.94 12.83 -1.84
C ILE A 109 4.92 13.90 -2.28
N PHE A 110 5.23 15.17 -2.07
CA PHE A 110 4.37 16.26 -2.48
C PHE A 110 4.19 16.32 -4.01
N ASN A 111 5.28 16.18 -4.77
CA ASN A 111 5.24 16.21 -6.23
C ASN A 111 4.43 15.05 -6.82
N GLU A 112 4.50 13.86 -6.23
CA GLU A 112 3.72 12.70 -6.67
C GLU A 112 2.21 12.90 -6.43
N ARG A 113 1.82 13.58 -5.33
CA ARG A 113 0.42 13.98 -5.12
C ARG A 113 -0.07 14.94 -6.20
N ILE A 114 0.73 15.94 -6.55
CA ILE A 114 0.41 16.88 -7.64
C ILE A 114 0.28 16.13 -8.96
N ARG A 115 1.23 15.23 -9.25
CA ARG A 115 1.24 14.43 -10.47
C ARG A 115 -0.01 13.58 -10.59
N PHE A 116 -0.43 12.92 -9.51
CA PHE A 116 -1.65 12.12 -9.51
C PHE A 116 -2.87 12.98 -9.82
N ILE A 117 -3.08 14.10 -9.12
CA ILE A 117 -4.21 15.00 -9.38
C ILE A 117 -4.20 15.51 -10.83
N THR A 118 -3.05 15.97 -11.31
CA THR A 118 -2.91 16.49 -12.68
C THR A 118 -3.18 15.39 -13.72
N SER A 119 -2.80 14.14 -13.41
CA SER A 119 -3.07 12.99 -14.27
C SER A 119 -4.55 12.62 -14.36
N LEU A 120 -5.45 13.30 -13.65
CA LEU A 120 -6.90 13.06 -13.74
C LEU A 120 -7.63 14.13 -14.56
N ASN A 121 -6.95 15.21 -14.99
CA ASN A 121 -7.56 16.34 -15.69
C ASN A 121 -8.19 15.97 -17.05
N ASP A 122 -7.80 14.83 -17.64
CA ASP A 122 -8.33 14.30 -18.89
C ASP A 122 -9.60 13.47 -18.69
N ILE A 123 -9.88 12.98 -17.47
CA ILE A 123 -11.05 12.14 -17.17
C ILE A 123 -12.04 12.79 -16.21
N PHE A 124 -11.59 13.75 -15.39
CA PHE A 124 -12.39 14.42 -14.37
C PHE A 124 -12.48 15.92 -14.57
N SER A 125 -13.66 16.47 -14.27
CA SER A 125 -13.85 17.92 -14.14
C SER A 125 -13.14 18.46 -12.89
N ALA A 126 -12.92 19.78 -12.84
CA ALA A 126 -12.39 20.44 -11.65
C ALA A 126 -13.26 20.18 -10.40
N GLU A 127 -14.58 20.09 -10.56
CA GLU A 127 -15.51 19.75 -9.49
C GLU A 127 -15.28 18.32 -8.98
N GLN A 128 -15.14 17.35 -9.88
CA GLN A 128 -14.87 15.95 -9.51
C GLN A 128 -13.51 15.82 -8.80
N ILE A 129 -12.48 16.52 -9.28
CA ILE A 129 -11.17 16.57 -8.61
C ILE A 129 -11.30 17.16 -7.21
N ALA A 130 -12.04 18.26 -7.03
CA ALA A 130 -12.27 18.85 -5.72
C ALA A 130 -13.03 17.89 -4.77
N LYS A 131 -14.07 17.20 -5.27
CA LYS A 131 -14.80 16.16 -4.52
C LYS A 131 -13.87 15.03 -4.08
N LEU A 132 -12.99 14.56 -4.98
CA LEU A 132 -11.98 13.54 -4.65
C LEU A 132 -11.06 14.02 -3.52
N MET A 133 -10.51 15.23 -3.62
CA MET A 133 -9.61 15.77 -2.58
C MET A 133 -10.29 15.88 -1.21
N ILE A 134 -11.56 16.34 -1.19
CA ILE A 134 -12.35 16.42 0.04
C ILE A 134 -12.63 15.02 0.58
N PHE A 135 -13.01 14.08 -0.28
CA PHE A 135 -13.28 12.69 0.08
C PHE A 135 -12.06 12.05 0.71
N GLU A 136 -10.88 12.11 0.07
CA GLU A 136 -9.67 11.48 0.59
C GLU A 136 -9.26 12.06 1.95
N ARG A 137 -9.41 13.38 2.13
CA ARG A 137 -9.16 14.04 3.41
C ARG A 137 -10.11 13.53 4.51
N LYS A 138 -11.42 13.52 4.25
CA LYS A 138 -12.44 13.09 5.23
C LYS A 138 -12.32 11.60 5.53
N PHE A 139 -12.18 10.76 4.50
CA PHE A 139 -12.05 9.32 4.65
C PHE A 139 -10.83 8.96 5.50
N LYS A 140 -9.67 9.59 5.25
CA LYS A 140 -8.46 9.36 6.08
C LYS A 140 -8.69 9.73 7.55
N GLN A 141 -9.42 10.82 7.82
CA GLN A 141 -9.76 11.22 9.19
C GLN A 141 -10.69 10.20 9.85
N GLU A 142 -11.76 9.79 9.18
CA GLU A 142 -12.71 8.79 9.69
C GLU A 142 -12.01 7.45 10.00
N ILE A 143 -11.15 6.97 9.10
CA ILE A 143 -10.41 5.71 9.32
C ILE A 143 -9.44 5.85 10.51
N LYS A 144 -8.76 6.99 10.64
CA LYS A 144 -7.90 7.25 11.81
C LYS A 144 -8.69 7.18 13.11
N ASP A 145 -9.87 7.79 13.15
CA ASP A 145 -10.73 7.82 14.34
C ASP A 145 -11.30 6.44 14.68
N VAL A 146 -11.65 5.63 13.67
CA VAL A 146 -12.06 4.23 13.86
C VAL A 146 -10.91 3.43 14.47
N ILE A 147 -9.70 3.53 13.91
CA ILE A 147 -8.53 2.80 14.43
C ILE A 147 -8.19 3.20 15.86
N ILE A 148 -8.25 4.49 16.19
CA ILE A 148 -7.97 4.99 17.55
C ILE A 148 -9.01 4.47 18.54
N ARG A 149 -10.31 4.56 18.22
CA ARG A 149 -11.39 4.08 19.09
C ARG A 149 -11.33 2.57 19.32
N ASP A 150 -11.02 1.79 18.28
CA ASP A 150 -10.86 0.34 18.40
C ASP A 150 -9.68 -0.04 19.32
N ARG A 151 -8.56 0.70 19.27
CA ARG A 151 -7.44 0.48 20.22
C ARG A 151 -7.84 0.80 21.66
N GLN A 152 -8.60 1.87 21.89
CA GLN A 152 -9.06 2.23 23.23
C GLN A 152 -10.00 1.18 23.81
N ARG A 153 -10.94 0.66 23.00
CA ARG A 153 -11.86 -0.41 23.42
C ARG A 153 -11.17 -1.72 23.78
N ARG A 154 -10.03 -2.03 23.16
CA ARG A 154 -9.25 -3.26 23.47
C ARG A 154 -8.35 -3.12 24.71
N LYS A 155 -8.15 -1.91 25.22
CA LYS A 155 -7.35 -1.65 26.44
C LYS A 155 -8.21 -1.62 27.71
N ASN A 156 -9.53 -1.55 27.58
CA ASN A 156 -10.51 -1.63 28.65
C ASN A 156 -11.15 -3.01 28.68
#